data_AF-A0A183I1Q7-F1
#
_entry.id   AF-A0A183I1Q7-F1
#
_cell.length_a   1.000
_cell.length_b   1.000
_cell.length_c   1.000
_cell.angle_alpha   90.00
_cell.angle_beta   90.00
_cell.angle_gamma   90.00
#
_symmetry.space_group_name_H-M   'P 1'
#
loop_
_entity.id
_entity.type
_entity.pdbx_description
1 polymer ?
#
loop_
_entity_poly.entity_id
_entity_poly.type
_entity_poly.pdbx_seq_one_letter_code
_entity_poly.pdbx_strand_id
1 'polypeptide(L)'
;MRERSSIWEEECLNEGCAVMNCSFSAVKKKQINGHRGEKVKILNIDKKGYAEVEKEDGKKGYIPTYFLDLNTVPGDNFAQQIRYRREWYHLVDSNQAIIFKDNPSNLLNNISYLTNLISFLPVQKKSFLSAFSGSHKRPICIEPLQDSRIKLGEIIILMCKFFSQESYTVTWHGPVITARRQHEVTTNEEGYSILTIKKCVEEDAGQYWAQAKNIFGNCHTVAWITVIVPPSVTYITTCKAINRNSILLQWKNARKGNSKNVYYVVECKQKGIIFMVIFKI
;
A
#
# COMPACT_ATOMS: atom_id res chain seq x y z
N MET A 1 -48.69 -3.39 -8.12
CA MET A 1 -47.99 -4.59 -8.60
C MET A 1 -46.50 -4.30 -8.73
N ARG A 2 -45.82 -4.25 -7.59
CA ARG A 2 -44.36 -4.37 -7.48
C ARG A 2 -44.17 -5.69 -6.74
N GLU A 3 -43.65 -6.70 -7.41
CA GLU A 3 -43.15 -7.95 -6.78
C GLU A 3 -42.74 -8.91 -7.90
N ARG A 4 -41.51 -8.74 -8.38
CA ARG A 4 -40.78 -9.80 -9.10
C ARG A 4 -39.27 -9.60 -9.10
N SER A 5 -38.79 -8.42 -8.70
CA SER A 5 -37.35 -8.13 -8.58
C SER A 5 -36.71 -8.55 -7.24
N SER A 6 -37.47 -9.06 -6.27
CA SER A 6 -36.97 -9.30 -4.90
C SER A 6 -36.51 -10.74 -4.61
N ILE A 7 -36.85 -11.71 -5.47
CA ILE A 7 -36.59 -13.13 -5.17
C ILE A 7 -35.09 -13.46 -5.32
N TRP A 8 -34.37 -12.76 -6.20
CA TRP A 8 -32.93 -12.97 -6.41
C TRP A 8 -32.04 -12.26 -5.38
N GLU A 9 -32.53 -11.19 -4.74
CA GLU A 9 -31.74 -10.46 -3.73
C GLU A 9 -31.66 -11.23 -2.40
N GLU A 10 -32.70 -11.99 -2.03
CA GLU A 10 -32.70 -12.77 -0.79
C GLU A 10 -32.08 -14.16 -0.93
N GLU A 11 -32.17 -14.82 -2.10
CA GLU A 11 -31.52 -16.13 -2.33
C GLU A 11 -29.99 -16.02 -2.53
N CYS A 12 -29.49 -14.86 -2.99
CA CYS A 12 -28.04 -14.64 -3.17
C CYS A 12 -27.25 -14.54 -1.86
N LEU A 13 -27.92 -14.42 -0.70
CA LEU A 13 -27.26 -14.36 0.61
C LEU A 13 -26.87 -15.74 1.15
N ASN A 14 -27.42 -16.84 0.60
CA ASN A 14 -27.22 -18.18 1.14
C ASN A 14 -26.64 -19.23 0.16
N GLU A 15 -26.49 -18.93 -1.13
CA GLU A 15 -25.97 -19.92 -2.09
C GLU A 15 -24.95 -19.35 -3.09
N GLY A 16 -23.65 -19.47 -2.78
CA GLY A 16 -22.57 -19.62 -3.77
C GLY A 16 -22.59 -18.77 -5.05
N CYS A 17 -23.02 -17.52 -5.01
CA CYS A 17 -23.06 -16.66 -6.21
C CYS A 17 -21.70 -16.00 -6.49
N ALA A 18 -21.35 -15.88 -7.77
CA ALA A 18 -20.15 -15.21 -8.23
C ALA A 18 -20.44 -14.27 -9.40
N VAL A 19 -19.58 -13.27 -9.56
CA VAL A 19 -19.64 -12.31 -10.64
C VAL A 19 -18.42 -12.47 -11.53
N MET A 20 -18.61 -12.48 -12.84
CA MET A 20 -17.50 -12.52 -13.80
C MET A 20 -16.65 -11.23 -13.70
N ASN A 21 -15.41 -11.30 -13.21
CA ASN A 21 -14.52 -10.13 -13.11
C ASN A 21 -14.05 -9.64 -14.50
N CYS A 22 -13.91 -10.57 -15.45
CA CYS A 22 -13.60 -10.26 -16.84
C CYS A 22 -14.31 -11.21 -17.82
N SER A 23 -14.40 -10.78 -19.08
CA SER A 23 -15.03 -11.59 -20.12
C SER A 23 -14.16 -12.79 -20.48
N PHE A 24 -14.77 -13.97 -20.53
CA PHE A 24 -14.16 -15.24 -20.84
C PHE A 24 -14.83 -15.85 -22.09
N SER A 25 -14.03 -16.42 -22.98
CA SER A 25 -14.54 -17.21 -24.12
C SER A 25 -14.12 -18.66 -23.94
N ALA A 26 -15.06 -19.58 -24.10
CA ALA A 26 -14.84 -21.01 -23.96
C ALA A 26 -13.81 -21.50 -25.00
N VAL A 27 -12.72 -22.11 -24.52
CA VAL A 27 -11.63 -22.64 -25.36
C VAL A 27 -11.68 -24.17 -25.40
N LYS A 28 -12.25 -24.81 -24.37
CA LYS A 28 -12.34 -26.27 -24.22
C LYS A 28 -13.79 -26.75 -24.24
N LYS A 29 -13.98 -28.02 -24.58
CA LYS A 29 -15.29 -28.70 -24.53
C LYS A 29 -15.85 -28.63 -23.10
N LYS A 30 -17.14 -28.28 -22.97
CA LYS A 30 -17.88 -28.04 -21.70
C LYS A 30 -17.59 -26.70 -20.99
N GLN A 31 -16.76 -25.82 -21.53
CA GLN A 31 -16.66 -24.44 -21.04
C GLN A 31 -17.77 -23.59 -21.63
N ILE A 32 -18.18 -22.54 -20.91
CA ILE A 32 -19.15 -21.56 -21.38
C ILE A 32 -18.53 -20.17 -21.40
N ASN A 33 -18.91 -19.35 -22.39
CA ASN A 33 -18.49 -17.94 -22.44
C ASN A 33 -19.05 -17.21 -21.22
N GLY A 34 -18.40 -16.16 -20.76
CA GLY A 34 -18.92 -15.27 -19.72
C GLY A 34 -18.56 -13.82 -20.04
N HIS A 35 -19.44 -12.88 -19.73
CA HIS A 35 -19.18 -11.46 -19.93
C HIS A 35 -18.82 -10.81 -18.60
N ARG A 36 -17.93 -9.80 -18.62
CA ARG A 36 -17.60 -9.03 -17.42
C ARG A 36 -18.88 -8.44 -16.78
N GLY A 37 -19.02 -8.65 -15.47
CA GLY A 37 -20.18 -8.21 -14.67
C GLY A 37 -21.36 -9.19 -14.68
N GLU A 38 -21.29 -10.27 -15.46
CA GLU A 38 -22.35 -11.30 -15.51
C GLU A 38 -22.35 -12.11 -14.20
N LYS A 39 -23.54 -12.32 -13.64
CA LYS A 39 -23.73 -13.12 -12.42
C LYS A 39 -23.91 -14.58 -12.78
N VAL A 40 -23.26 -15.45 -12.03
CA VAL A 40 -23.35 -16.91 -12.19
C VAL A 40 -23.51 -17.58 -10.83
N LYS A 41 -24.27 -18.67 -10.80
CA LYS A 41 -24.42 -19.53 -9.62
C LYS A 41 -23.36 -20.62 -9.65
N ILE A 42 -22.60 -20.80 -8.58
CA ILE A 42 -21.61 -21.88 -8.48
C ILE A 42 -22.30 -23.15 -7.99
N LEU A 43 -22.26 -24.19 -8.82
CA LEU A 43 -22.78 -25.52 -8.49
C LEU A 43 -21.71 -26.37 -7.81
N ASN A 44 -20.45 -26.28 -8.25
CA ASN A 44 -19.33 -27.03 -7.68
C ASN A 44 -17.98 -26.36 -8.01
N ILE A 45 -16.94 -26.62 -7.22
CA ILE A 45 -15.57 -26.19 -7.48
C ILE A 45 -14.69 -27.42 -7.65
N ASP A 46 -14.17 -27.62 -8.87
CA ASP A 46 -13.22 -28.68 -9.18
C ASP A 46 -11.84 -28.36 -8.55
N LYS A 47 -11.18 -29.39 -8.01
CA LYS A 47 -9.81 -29.33 -7.47
C LYS A 47 -8.76 -28.95 -8.52
N LYS A 48 -9.15 -28.85 -9.79
CA LYS A 48 -8.32 -28.42 -10.93
C LYS A 48 -8.44 -26.93 -11.28
N GLY A 49 -9.12 -26.14 -10.45
CA GLY A 49 -9.21 -24.68 -10.62
C GLY A 49 -10.33 -24.20 -11.56
N TYR A 50 -11.35 -25.02 -11.77
CA TYR A 50 -12.56 -24.67 -12.53
C TYR A 50 -13.77 -24.72 -11.62
N ALA A 51 -14.68 -23.76 -11.76
CA ALA A 51 -16.00 -23.82 -11.15
C ALA A 51 -17.00 -24.31 -12.20
N GLU A 52 -17.85 -25.26 -11.80
CA GLU A 52 -19.08 -25.56 -12.50
C GLU A 52 -20.10 -24.49 -12.14
N VAL A 53 -20.58 -23.77 -13.14
CA VAL A 53 -21.45 -22.63 -12.96
C VAL A 53 -22.71 -22.73 -13.82
N GLU A 54 -23.78 -22.14 -13.33
CA GLU A 54 -25.04 -21.96 -14.02
C GLU A 54 -25.31 -20.47 -14.24
N LYS A 55 -25.58 -20.10 -15.48
CA LYS A 55 -25.97 -18.73 -15.87
C LYS A 55 -27.45 -18.49 -15.64
N GLU A 56 -27.87 -17.22 -15.67
CA GLU A 56 -29.29 -16.82 -15.66
C GLU A 56 -30.08 -17.45 -16.83
N ASP A 57 -29.44 -17.63 -17.98
CA ASP A 57 -30.01 -18.33 -19.15
C ASP A 57 -30.21 -19.86 -18.94
N GLY A 58 -29.89 -20.40 -17.76
CA GLY A 58 -29.93 -21.85 -17.45
C GLY A 58 -28.81 -22.67 -18.08
N LYS A 59 -27.85 -22.02 -18.76
CA LYS A 59 -26.69 -22.70 -19.37
C LYS A 59 -25.69 -23.08 -18.28
N LYS A 60 -25.34 -24.37 -18.24
CA LYS A 60 -24.34 -24.95 -17.33
C LYS A 60 -23.03 -25.21 -18.03
N GLY A 61 -21.93 -24.95 -17.34
CA GLY A 61 -20.61 -25.31 -17.83
C GLY A 61 -19.50 -24.89 -16.90
N TYR A 62 -18.27 -25.06 -17.35
CA TYR A 62 -17.09 -24.78 -16.55
C TYR A 62 -16.50 -23.41 -16.88
N ILE A 63 -16.20 -22.63 -15.86
CA ILE A 63 -15.46 -21.38 -15.95
C ILE A 63 -14.24 -21.48 -15.02
N PRO A 64 -13.04 -21.07 -15.46
CA PRO A 64 -11.90 -21.00 -14.55
C PRO A 64 -12.20 -20.00 -13.43
N THR A 65 -12.00 -20.42 -12.18
CA THR A 65 -12.39 -19.65 -10.98
C THR A 65 -11.74 -18.27 -10.89
N TYR A 66 -10.59 -18.04 -11.52
CA TYR A 66 -9.92 -16.73 -11.53
C TYR A 66 -10.64 -15.68 -12.39
N PHE A 67 -11.62 -16.09 -13.21
CA PHE A 67 -12.57 -15.19 -13.88
C PHE A 67 -13.76 -14.82 -12.99
N LEU A 68 -13.89 -15.42 -11.80
CA LEU A 68 -15.02 -15.26 -10.90
C LEU A 68 -14.62 -14.50 -9.63
N ASP A 69 -15.23 -13.35 -9.40
CA ASP A 69 -15.25 -12.69 -8.10
C ASP A 69 -16.37 -13.31 -7.26
N LEU A 70 -15.96 -14.13 -6.29
CA LEU A 70 -16.85 -14.77 -5.32
C LEU A 70 -17.39 -13.67 -4.38
N ASN A 71 -18.70 -13.44 -4.37
CA ASN A 71 -19.32 -12.49 -3.43
C ASN A 71 -19.20 -12.95 -1.97
N THR A 72 -18.87 -14.23 -1.75
CA THR A 72 -18.55 -14.80 -0.45
C THR A 72 -17.30 -15.66 -0.57
N VAL A 73 -16.13 -15.08 -0.36
CA VAL A 73 -14.94 -15.88 -0.03
C VAL A 73 -15.25 -16.59 1.29
N PRO A 74 -15.17 -17.93 1.39
CA PRO A 74 -15.50 -18.63 2.62
C PRO A 74 -14.61 -18.12 3.78
N GLY A 75 -15.26 -17.78 4.89
CA GLY A 75 -14.62 -17.24 6.08
C GLY A 75 -15.44 -16.11 6.69
N ASP A 76 -15.77 -16.24 7.97
CA ASP A 76 -16.56 -15.26 8.74
C ASP A 76 -15.81 -13.95 8.95
N ASN A 77 -14.49 -13.96 8.70
CA ASN A 77 -13.62 -12.81 8.82
C ASN A 77 -12.53 -12.79 7.75
N PHE A 78 -11.95 -11.60 7.58
CA PHE A 78 -10.93 -11.33 6.57
C PHE A 78 -9.71 -12.26 6.65
N ALA A 79 -9.33 -12.72 7.85
CA ALA A 79 -8.19 -13.61 8.03
C ALA A 79 -8.45 -15.03 7.49
N GLN A 80 -9.67 -15.55 7.69
CA GLN A 80 -10.09 -16.83 7.12
C GLN A 80 -10.20 -16.74 5.60
N GLN A 81 -10.74 -15.64 5.07
CA GLN A 81 -10.82 -15.39 3.64
C GLN A 81 -9.43 -15.29 2.98
N ILE A 82 -8.45 -14.69 3.67
CA ILE A 82 -7.05 -14.68 3.22
C ILE A 82 -6.45 -16.09 3.24
N ARG A 83 -6.68 -16.88 4.29
CA ARG A 83 -6.17 -18.27 4.36
C ARG A 83 -6.75 -19.12 3.25
N TYR A 84 -8.05 -19.04 3.01
CA TYR A 84 -8.72 -19.75 1.93
C TYR A 84 -8.12 -19.38 0.57
N ARG A 85 -7.93 -18.09 0.29
CA ARG A 85 -7.25 -17.61 -0.92
C ARG A 85 -5.83 -18.19 -1.05
N ARG A 86 -5.06 -18.23 0.05
CA ARG A 86 -3.68 -18.77 0.05
C ARG A 86 -3.63 -20.27 -0.20
N GLU A 87 -4.47 -21.06 0.46
CA GLU A 87 -4.54 -22.51 0.20
C GLU A 87 -4.95 -22.80 -1.24
N TRP A 88 -5.85 -21.99 -1.80
CA TRP A 88 -6.26 -22.09 -3.19
C TRP A 88 -5.09 -21.87 -4.17
N TYR A 89 -4.28 -20.83 -3.96
CA TYR A 89 -3.06 -20.60 -4.75
C TYR A 89 -2.08 -21.77 -4.64
N HIS A 90 -1.87 -22.30 -3.43
CA HIS A 90 -1.04 -23.48 -3.24
C HIS A 90 -1.54 -24.70 -4.02
N LEU A 91 -2.85 -24.91 -4.10
CA LEU A 91 -3.45 -26.04 -4.80
C LEU A 91 -3.37 -25.92 -6.32
N VAL A 92 -3.53 -24.70 -6.85
CA VAL A 92 -3.37 -24.37 -8.28
C VAL A 92 -1.92 -24.53 -8.72
N ASP A 93 -0.97 -24.05 -7.92
CA ASP A 93 0.46 -24.16 -8.22
C ASP A 93 0.98 -25.61 -8.08
N SER A 94 0.31 -26.43 -7.26
CA SER A 94 0.70 -27.83 -7.02
C SER A 94 0.27 -28.79 -8.13
N ASN A 95 -0.77 -28.47 -8.91
CA ASN A 95 -1.22 -29.31 -10.03
C ASN A 95 -0.69 -28.80 -11.37
N GLN A 96 0.52 -29.27 -11.70
CA GLN A 96 1.25 -29.08 -12.95
C GLN A 96 1.64 -27.64 -13.26
N ALA A 97 2.96 -27.41 -13.28
CA ALA A 97 3.59 -26.29 -13.95
C ALA A 97 3.14 -26.22 -15.42
N ILE A 98 2.09 -25.45 -15.69
CA ILE A 98 1.76 -25.00 -17.03
C ILE A 98 2.79 -23.94 -17.36
N ILE A 99 3.85 -24.37 -18.06
CA ILE A 99 4.72 -23.48 -18.81
C ILE A 99 3.81 -22.74 -19.79
N PHE A 100 3.46 -21.49 -19.49
CA PHE A 100 2.69 -20.63 -20.37
C PHE A 100 3.45 -20.49 -21.69
N LYS A 101 2.99 -21.21 -22.72
CA LYS A 101 3.28 -20.89 -24.12
C LYS A 101 2.32 -19.78 -24.56
N ASP A 102 2.50 -18.59 -24.00
CA ASP A 102 1.94 -17.38 -24.58
C ASP A 102 2.93 -16.24 -24.45
N ASN A 103 3.07 -15.52 -25.56
CA ASN A 103 4.13 -14.59 -25.89
C ASN A 103 4.48 -13.63 -24.71
N PRO A 104 5.72 -13.67 -24.18
CA PRO A 104 6.13 -12.91 -22.97
C PRO A 104 5.95 -11.40 -23.10
N SER A 105 5.78 -10.88 -24.31
CA SER A 105 5.55 -9.46 -24.59
C SER A 105 4.20 -8.90 -24.11
N ASN A 106 3.17 -9.74 -23.94
CA ASN A 106 1.86 -9.28 -23.44
C ASN A 106 1.75 -9.26 -21.91
N LEU A 107 2.53 -10.09 -21.20
CA LEU A 107 2.65 -10.03 -19.74
C LEU A 107 3.45 -8.81 -19.29
N LEU A 108 4.50 -8.45 -20.05
CA LEU A 108 5.40 -7.32 -19.78
C LEU A 108 4.71 -5.94 -19.73
N ASN A 109 3.58 -5.77 -20.43
CA ASN A 109 2.86 -4.49 -20.46
C ASN A 109 2.06 -4.19 -19.18
N ASN A 110 1.75 -5.20 -18.36
CA ASN A 110 1.02 -5.05 -17.10
C ASN A 110 1.91 -5.12 -15.84
N ILE A 111 3.23 -5.33 -15.99
CA ILE A 111 4.16 -5.56 -14.85
C ILE A 111 4.37 -4.32 -13.98
N SER A 112 4.08 -3.11 -14.47
CA SER A 112 4.20 -1.89 -13.63
C SER A 112 3.31 -1.93 -12.39
N TYR A 113 2.21 -2.68 -12.43
CA TYR A 113 1.30 -2.86 -11.29
C TYR A 113 1.72 -4.01 -10.36
N LEU A 114 2.60 -4.90 -10.83
CA LEU A 114 3.02 -6.11 -10.10
C LEU A 114 4.28 -5.88 -9.25
N THR A 115 4.94 -4.72 -9.34
CA THR A 115 6.11 -4.38 -8.51
C THR A 115 5.79 -4.43 -7.01
N ASN A 116 4.59 -4.03 -6.62
CA ASN A 116 4.10 -4.13 -5.23
C ASN A 116 3.92 -5.60 -4.78
N LEU A 117 3.68 -6.53 -5.71
CA LEU A 117 3.50 -7.95 -5.44
C LEU A 117 4.82 -8.72 -5.35
N ILE A 118 5.95 -8.14 -5.78
CA ILE A 118 7.28 -8.75 -5.66
C ILE A 118 7.67 -8.99 -4.19
N SER A 119 7.14 -8.19 -3.26
CA SER A 119 7.33 -8.39 -1.82
C SER A 119 6.74 -9.70 -1.28
N PHE A 120 5.86 -10.35 -2.05
CA PHE A 120 5.20 -11.62 -1.69
C PHE A 120 5.76 -12.84 -2.43
N LEU A 121 6.73 -12.67 -3.33
CA LEU A 121 7.38 -13.79 -4.03
C LEU A 121 8.60 -14.28 -3.22
N PRO A 122 8.77 -15.61 -3.03
CA PRO A 122 9.89 -16.18 -2.28
C PRO A 122 11.16 -16.28 -3.14
N VAL A 123 11.47 -15.23 -3.90
CA VAL A 123 12.66 -15.20 -4.77
C VAL A 123 13.67 -14.18 -4.25
N GLN A 124 14.94 -14.57 -4.23
CA GLN A 124 16.05 -13.71 -3.86
C GLN A 124 16.00 -12.43 -4.72
N LYS A 125 15.70 -11.27 -4.09
CA LYS A 125 15.54 -9.95 -4.75
C LYS A 125 16.58 -9.67 -5.84
N LYS A 126 17.83 -10.11 -5.67
CA LYS A 126 18.92 -9.92 -6.63
C LYS A 126 18.72 -10.67 -7.96
N SER A 127 18.20 -11.89 -7.93
CA SER A 127 18.03 -12.74 -9.13
C SER A 127 16.85 -12.32 -10.01
N PHE A 128 15.80 -11.73 -9.42
CA PHE A 128 14.65 -11.22 -10.17
C PHE A 128 14.97 -9.88 -10.84
N LEU A 129 15.67 -8.96 -10.16
CA LEU A 129 16.06 -7.66 -10.74
C LEU A 129 16.92 -7.83 -12.01
N SER A 130 17.83 -8.81 -12.04
CA SER A 130 18.63 -9.12 -13.23
C SER A 130 17.82 -9.67 -14.42
N ALA A 131 16.67 -10.30 -14.17
CA ALA A 131 15.82 -10.85 -15.24
C ALA A 131 14.95 -9.79 -15.94
N PHE A 132 14.66 -8.66 -15.27
CA PHE A 132 13.87 -7.55 -15.84
C PHE A 132 14.74 -6.48 -16.50
N SER A 133 16.01 -6.33 -16.12
CA SER A 133 16.89 -5.28 -16.64
C SER A 133 17.18 -5.37 -18.16
N GLY A 134 16.83 -6.46 -18.83
CA GLY A 134 17.19 -6.71 -20.23
C GLY A 134 16.26 -6.16 -21.31
N SER A 135 15.06 -5.63 -21.01
CA SER A 135 14.11 -5.24 -22.08
C SER A 135 13.26 -3.97 -21.85
N HIS A 136 13.41 -3.29 -20.71
CA HIS A 136 12.56 -2.15 -20.39
C HIS A 136 13.11 -0.84 -20.96
N LYS A 137 12.62 -0.49 -22.16
CA LYS A 137 12.88 0.80 -22.81
C LYS A 137 12.19 1.98 -22.12
N ARG A 138 11.12 1.74 -21.35
CA ARG A 138 10.46 2.75 -20.51
C ARG A 138 11.02 2.72 -19.09
N PRO A 139 10.99 3.83 -18.34
CA PRO A 139 11.45 3.83 -16.96
C PRO A 139 10.55 2.95 -16.10
N ILE A 140 11.16 2.20 -15.20
CA ILE A 140 10.49 1.41 -14.16
C ILE A 140 11.01 1.84 -12.80
N CYS A 141 10.13 1.93 -11.81
CA CYS A 141 10.52 2.18 -10.43
C CYS A 141 10.96 0.86 -9.80
N ILE A 142 12.24 0.78 -9.41
CA ILE A 142 12.83 -0.38 -8.74
C ILE A 142 12.76 -0.20 -7.22
N GLU A 143 13.06 1.00 -6.74
CA GLU A 143 12.96 1.35 -5.33
C GLU A 143 12.01 2.53 -5.17
N PRO A 144 10.79 2.30 -4.67
CA PRO A 144 9.82 3.36 -4.47
C PRO A 144 10.19 4.23 -3.28
N LEU A 145 9.67 5.45 -3.28
CA LEU A 145 9.68 6.33 -2.12
C LEU A 145 8.95 5.68 -0.95
N GLN A 146 9.34 6.05 0.26
CA GLN A 146 8.74 5.56 1.50
C GLN A 146 8.27 6.72 2.37
N ASP A 147 7.11 6.53 2.97
CA ASP A 147 6.55 7.45 3.95
C ASP A 147 7.53 7.65 5.10
N SER A 148 7.72 8.89 5.51
CA SER A 148 8.73 9.25 6.52
C SER A 148 8.19 10.27 7.49
N ARG A 149 8.69 10.21 8.73
CA ARG A 149 8.38 11.17 9.79
C ARG A 149 9.67 11.88 10.19
N ILE A 150 9.71 13.19 10.02
CA ILE A 150 10.93 14.00 10.18
C ILE A 150 10.64 15.07 11.22
N LYS A 151 11.54 15.32 12.17
CA LYS A 151 11.31 16.38 13.16
C LYS A 151 11.55 17.75 12.54
N LEU A 152 10.83 18.75 13.06
CA LEU A 152 11.01 20.13 12.65
C LEU A 152 12.48 20.55 12.82
N GLY A 153 13.06 21.15 11.78
CA GLY A 153 14.46 21.55 11.72
C GLY A 153 15.45 20.48 11.25
N GLU A 154 15.05 19.20 11.15
CA GLU A 154 15.92 18.14 10.61
C GLU A 154 15.99 18.20 9.07
N ILE A 155 16.91 17.41 8.50
CA ILE A 155 17.08 17.27 7.05
C ILE A 155 16.10 16.22 6.55
N ILE A 156 15.36 16.53 5.49
CA ILE A 156 14.53 15.55 4.76
C ILE A 156 15.38 14.99 3.62
N ILE A 157 15.51 13.67 3.54
CA ILE A 157 16.17 12.96 2.44
C ILE A 157 15.18 11.94 1.87
N LEU A 158 14.72 12.18 0.64
CA LEU A 158 13.84 11.26 -0.08
C LEU A 158 14.62 10.61 -1.22
N MET A 159 14.60 9.28 -1.27
CA MET A 159 15.36 8.51 -2.25
C MET A 159 14.45 7.53 -2.98
N CYS A 160 14.56 7.50 -4.29
CA CYS A 160 13.94 6.49 -5.14
C CYS A 160 14.93 6.05 -6.23
N LYS A 161 14.67 4.87 -6.81
CA LYS A 161 15.48 4.32 -7.89
C LYS A 161 14.63 3.99 -9.10
N PHE A 162 15.03 4.51 -10.25
CA PHE A 162 14.46 4.17 -11.54
C PHE A 162 15.46 3.40 -12.39
N PHE A 163 14.95 2.60 -13.31
CA PHE A 163 15.76 1.91 -14.30
C PHE A 163 15.11 2.00 -15.67
N SER A 164 15.95 2.17 -16.69
CA SER A 164 15.56 2.17 -18.10
C SER A 164 16.80 1.85 -18.91
N GLN A 165 16.64 1.12 -20.01
CA GLN A 165 17.72 0.94 -20.99
C GLN A 165 18.02 2.23 -21.78
N GLU A 166 17.02 3.09 -21.91
CA GLU A 166 17.08 4.36 -22.62
C GLU A 166 17.18 5.53 -21.63
N SER A 167 17.79 6.64 -22.05
CA SER A 167 17.90 7.84 -21.22
C SER A 167 16.52 8.36 -20.82
N TYR A 168 16.43 8.86 -19.59
CA TYR A 168 15.19 9.37 -19.02
C TYR A 168 15.47 10.56 -18.12
N THR A 169 14.43 11.36 -17.87
CA THR A 169 14.49 12.52 -16.99
C THR A 169 13.64 12.25 -15.76
N VAL A 170 14.18 12.56 -14.57
CA VAL A 170 13.45 12.50 -13.31
C VAL A 170 12.99 13.90 -12.92
N THR A 171 11.72 14.03 -12.62
CA THR A 171 11.06 15.27 -12.18
C THR A 171 10.45 15.06 -10.81
N TRP A 172 10.73 15.97 -9.89
CA TRP A 172 10.23 15.91 -8.52
C TRP A 172 9.10 16.91 -8.31
N HIS A 173 8.16 16.52 -7.46
CA HIS A 173 7.01 17.33 -7.09
C HIS A 173 6.72 17.18 -5.60
N GLY A 174 6.24 18.26 -4.99
CA GLY A 174 5.87 18.30 -3.57
C GLY A 174 5.74 19.73 -3.04
N PRO A 175 5.39 19.87 -1.75
CA PRO A 175 5.24 21.16 -1.07
C PRO A 175 6.43 22.11 -1.28
N VAL A 176 7.66 21.66 -1.00
CA VAL A 176 8.87 22.49 -1.14
C VAL A 176 9.11 23.00 -2.56
N ILE A 177 8.86 22.14 -3.54
CA ILE A 177 9.12 22.42 -4.95
C ILE A 177 8.09 23.41 -5.48
N THR A 178 6.83 23.21 -5.10
CA THR A 178 5.71 24.12 -5.44
C THR A 178 5.93 25.49 -4.81
N ALA A 179 6.40 25.52 -3.57
CA ALA A 179 6.75 26.75 -2.85
C ALA A 179 8.08 27.37 -3.30
N ARG A 180 8.80 26.76 -4.26
CA ARG A 180 10.11 27.20 -4.79
C ARG A 180 11.14 27.49 -3.69
N ARG A 181 11.08 26.76 -2.58
CA ARG A 181 12.05 26.90 -1.49
C ARG A 181 13.34 26.17 -1.84
N GLN A 182 14.42 26.46 -1.12
CA GLN A 182 15.72 25.85 -1.37
C GLN A 182 15.67 24.32 -1.16
N HIS A 183 16.04 23.58 -2.20
CA HIS A 183 16.15 22.13 -2.20
C HIS A 183 17.26 21.70 -3.18
N GLU A 184 17.72 20.46 -3.03
CA GLU A 184 18.75 19.87 -3.87
C GLU A 184 18.24 18.55 -4.42
N VAL A 185 18.37 18.34 -5.74
CA VAL A 185 18.03 17.09 -6.40
C VAL A 185 19.28 16.56 -7.07
N THR A 186 19.67 15.35 -6.67
CA THR A 186 20.83 14.66 -7.24
C THR A 186 20.36 13.36 -7.87
N THR A 187 20.73 13.14 -9.12
CA THR A 187 20.45 11.87 -9.81
C THR A 187 21.78 11.23 -10.20
N ASN A 188 21.98 9.98 -9.82
CA ASN A 188 23.20 9.23 -10.08
C ASN A 188 23.03 8.31 -11.31
N GLU A 189 24.14 7.89 -11.92
CA GLU A 189 24.17 7.02 -13.11
C GLU A 189 23.53 5.64 -12.84
N GLU A 190 23.54 5.18 -11.59
CA GLU A 190 22.86 3.95 -11.17
C GLU A 190 21.31 4.08 -11.10
N GLY A 191 20.76 5.26 -11.41
CA GLY A 191 19.33 5.52 -11.45
C GLY A 191 18.70 5.94 -10.11
N TYR A 192 19.52 6.17 -9.08
CA TYR A 192 19.06 6.80 -7.84
C TYR A 192 18.77 8.28 -8.08
N SER A 193 17.60 8.73 -7.63
CA SER A 193 17.26 10.14 -7.53
C SER A 193 16.97 10.49 -6.07
N ILE A 194 17.63 11.53 -5.58
CA ILE A 194 17.61 11.94 -4.18
C ILE A 194 17.19 13.41 -4.09
N LEU A 195 16.12 13.68 -3.36
CA LEU A 195 15.69 15.02 -2.98
C LEU A 195 16.11 15.31 -1.53
N THR A 196 16.91 16.36 -1.35
CA THR A 196 17.41 16.81 -0.05
C THR A 196 16.87 18.19 0.30
N ILE A 197 16.29 18.32 1.50
CA ILE A 197 15.77 19.57 2.07
C ILE A 197 16.49 19.80 3.40
N LYS A 198 17.37 20.81 3.47
CA LYS A 198 18.30 21.01 4.60
C LYS A 198 17.63 21.42 5.91
N LYS A 199 16.49 22.10 5.84
CA LYS A 199 15.78 22.60 7.03
C LYS A 199 14.27 22.40 6.89
N CYS A 200 13.80 21.32 7.48
CA CYS A 200 12.39 20.97 7.55
C CYS A 200 11.59 22.03 8.33
N VAL A 201 10.49 22.50 7.73
CA VAL A 201 9.47 23.34 8.38
C VAL A 201 8.10 22.65 8.34
N GLU A 202 7.12 23.15 9.09
CA GLU A 202 5.80 22.52 9.18
C GLU A 202 5.09 22.45 7.82
N GLU A 203 5.29 23.46 6.96
CA GLU A 203 4.72 23.55 5.62
C GLU A 203 5.29 22.53 4.63
N ASP A 204 6.35 21.82 5.01
CA ASP A 204 6.95 20.76 4.20
C ASP A 204 6.20 19.44 4.28
N ALA A 205 5.25 19.32 5.22
CA ALA A 205 4.41 18.15 5.34
C ALA A 205 3.50 18.00 4.13
N GLY A 206 3.34 16.76 3.65
CA GLY A 206 2.43 16.44 2.55
C GLY A 206 2.96 15.37 1.61
N GLN A 207 2.35 15.29 0.44
CA GLN A 207 2.66 14.32 -0.59
C GLN A 207 3.84 14.77 -1.44
N TYR A 208 4.85 13.92 -1.55
CA TYR A 208 5.96 14.06 -2.49
C TYR A 208 5.89 12.95 -3.52
N TRP A 209 6.26 13.28 -4.76
CA TRP A 209 6.35 12.28 -5.81
C TRP A 209 7.47 12.59 -6.80
N ALA A 210 8.03 11.52 -7.36
CA ALA A 210 9.05 11.58 -8.39
C ALA A 210 8.50 10.88 -9.64
N GLN A 211 8.70 11.49 -10.80
CA GLN A 211 8.32 10.94 -12.10
C GLN A 211 9.52 10.84 -13.01
N ALA A 212 9.79 9.62 -13.47
CA ALA A 212 10.72 9.34 -14.54
C ALA A 212 9.98 9.27 -15.88
N LYS A 213 10.46 10.00 -16.89
CA LYS A 213 9.87 10.07 -18.23
C LYS A 213 10.92 9.92 -19.31
N ASN A 214 10.58 9.16 -20.35
CA ASN A 214 11.29 9.14 -21.63
C ASN A 214 10.30 9.05 -22.80
N ILE A 215 10.80 8.84 -24.02
CA ILE A 215 9.97 8.73 -25.23
C ILE A 215 9.09 7.47 -25.25
N PHE A 216 9.45 6.43 -24.51
CA PHE A 216 8.74 5.15 -24.46
C PHE A 216 7.70 5.09 -23.34
N GLY A 217 7.69 6.05 -22.43
CA GLY A 217 6.66 6.18 -21.40
C GLY A 217 7.13 6.87 -20.13
N ASN A 218 6.36 6.69 -19.07
CA ASN A 218 6.65 7.26 -17.76
C ASN A 218 6.41 6.23 -16.64
N CYS A 219 6.99 6.53 -15.48
CA CYS A 219 6.75 5.85 -14.22
C CYS A 219 6.82 6.88 -13.09
N HIS A 220 6.08 6.65 -12.01
CA HIS A 220 6.07 7.54 -10.86
C HIS A 220 6.05 6.75 -9.56
N THR A 221 6.52 7.40 -8.49
CA THR A 221 6.45 6.91 -7.12
C THR A 221 6.04 8.06 -6.20
N VAL A 222 5.37 7.73 -5.10
CA VAL A 222 4.76 8.70 -4.17
C VAL A 222 5.13 8.32 -2.74
N ALA A 223 5.33 9.31 -1.87
CA ALA A 223 5.43 9.14 -0.43
C ALA A 223 4.77 10.29 0.34
N TRP A 224 4.33 10.01 1.56
CA TRP A 224 3.77 10.99 2.49
C TRP A 224 4.78 11.36 3.56
N ILE A 225 5.08 12.65 3.67
CA ILE A 225 6.01 13.19 4.66
C ILE A 225 5.23 13.86 5.78
N THR A 226 5.48 13.38 7.00
CA THR A 226 4.92 13.96 8.22
C THR A 226 6.01 14.72 8.97
N VAL A 227 5.81 16.01 9.17
CA VAL A 227 6.73 16.82 9.97
C VAL A 227 6.28 16.73 11.43
N ILE A 228 7.16 16.27 12.33
CA ILE A 228 6.89 16.20 13.77
C ILE A 228 7.26 17.54 14.39
N VAL A 229 6.26 18.25 14.92
CA VAL A 229 6.46 19.49 15.67
C VAL A 229 6.46 19.14 17.16
N PRO A 230 7.63 19.11 17.83
CA PRO A 230 7.70 18.75 19.24
C PRO A 230 6.98 19.81 20.10
N PRO A 231 6.40 19.41 21.24
CA PRO A 231 5.85 20.37 22.19
C PRO A 231 6.93 21.32 22.71
N SER A 232 6.58 22.57 22.97
CA SER A 232 7.51 23.50 23.60
C SER A 232 7.77 23.13 25.06
N VAL A 233 8.97 23.42 25.55
CA VAL A 233 9.25 23.31 26.99
C VAL A 233 8.42 24.37 27.74
N THR A 234 7.85 24.00 28.88
CA THR A 234 7.22 24.92 29.81
C THR A 234 7.90 24.83 31.17
N TYR A 235 7.75 25.90 31.95
CA TYR A 235 8.35 26.02 33.27
C TYR A 235 7.26 26.15 34.32
N ILE A 236 7.56 25.68 35.53
CA ILE A 236 6.73 25.89 36.70
C ILE A 236 6.58 27.40 36.90
N THR A 237 5.35 27.88 36.88
CA THR A 237 5.05 29.30 37.12
C THR A 237 4.90 29.58 38.60
N THR A 238 4.19 28.71 39.32
CA THR A 238 3.86 28.93 40.73
C THR A 238 3.78 27.60 41.48
N CYS A 239 4.23 27.62 42.73
CA CYS A 239 3.89 26.59 43.70
C CYS A 239 2.57 27.00 44.37
N LYS A 240 1.48 26.31 44.05
CA LYS A 240 0.14 26.63 44.55
C LYS A 240 -0.05 26.24 46.00
N ALA A 241 0.51 25.10 46.41
CA ALA A 241 0.40 24.61 47.77
C ALA A 241 1.59 23.72 48.12
N ILE A 242 2.04 23.81 49.37
CA ILE A 242 3.06 22.94 49.95
C ILE A 242 2.43 22.28 51.17
N ASN A 243 2.22 20.97 51.10
CA ASN A 243 1.73 20.16 52.19
C ASN A 243 2.90 19.36 52.80
N ARG A 244 2.64 18.65 53.92
CA ARG A 244 3.66 17.85 54.61
C ARG A 244 4.39 16.84 53.69
N ASN A 245 3.68 16.22 52.76
CA ASN A 245 4.21 15.16 51.87
C ASN A 245 3.91 15.39 50.39
N SER A 246 3.39 16.56 50.00
CA SER A 246 3.01 16.81 48.60
C SER A 246 3.17 18.28 48.24
N ILE A 247 3.49 18.54 46.97
CA ILE A 247 3.60 19.90 46.43
C ILE A 247 2.65 20.00 45.24
N LEU A 248 1.82 21.03 45.22
CA LEU A 248 0.95 21.35 44.09
C LEU A 248 1.64 22.39 43.22
N LEU A 249 2.06 21.96 42.03
CA LEU A 249 2.73 22.80 41.05
C LEU A 249 1.74 23.27 39.98
N GLN A 250 1.91 24.49 39.51
CA GLN A 250 1.20 25.04 38.36
C GLN A 250 2.21 25.56 37.34
N TRP A 251 1.95 25.28 36.07
CA TRP A 251 2.71 25.78 34.94
C TRP A 251 1.77 26.28 33.85
N LYS A 252 2.32 27.06 32.92
CA LYS A 252 1.59 27.48 31.71
C LYS A 252 1.55 26.32 30.71
N ASN A 253 0.44 26.15 30.00
CA ASN A 253 0.37 25.14 28.94
C ASN A 253 1.41 25.43 27.86
N ALA A 254 2.20 24.40 27.53
CA ALA A 254 3.13 24.43 26.41
C ALA A 254 2.37 24.50 25.07
N ARG A 255 3.02 25.01 24.02
CA ARG A 255 2.53 24.72 22.66
C ARG A 255 2.60 23.22 22.45
N LYS A 256 1.47 22.63 22.09
CA LYS A 256 1.30 21.19 21.86
C LYS A 256 1.98 20.69 20.57
N GLY A 257 2.36 21.61 19.68
CA GLY A 257 2.78 21.28 18.32
C GLY A 257 1.66 20.52 17.61
N ASN A 258 2.01 19.46 16.88
CA ASN A 258 1.05 18.55 16.25
C ASN A 258 0.91 17.21 16.98
N SER A 259 1.36 17.13 18.23
CA SER A 259 1.25 15.92 19.04
C SER A 259 -0.19 15.71 19.54
N LYS A 260 -0.75 14.50 19.40
CA LYS A 260 -2.11 14.18 19.89
C LYS A 260 -2.21 14.29 21.41
N ASN A 261 -1.16 13.84 22.11
CA ASN A 261 -1.04 13.86 23.57
C ASN A 261 0.29 14.54 23.96
N VAL A 262 0.30 15.26 25.09
CA VAL A 262 1.50 15.90 25.65
C VAL A 262 1.63 15.44 27.09
N TYR A 263 2.83 14.99 27.46
CA TYR A 263 3.17 14.60 28.83
C TYR A 263 4.18 15.59 29.41
N TYR A 264 4.13 15.82 30.71
CA TYR A 264 5.05 16.72 31.42
C TYR A 264 5.95 15.90 32.34
N VAL A 265 7.25 16.20 32.35
CA VAL A 265 8.20 15.63 33.30
C VAL A 265 8.60 16.73 34.27
N VAL A 266 8.50 16.45 35.57
CA VAL A 266 8.89 17.38 36.63
C VAL A 266 10.10 16.81 37.35
N GLU A 267 11.23 17.51 37.23
CA GLU A 267 12.45 17.15 37.94
C GLU A 267 12.52 17.89 39.29
N CYS A 268 12.77 17.16 40.37
CA CYS A 268 12.92 17.74 41.71
C CYS A 268 14.30 17.39 42.26
N LYS A 269 15.07 18.42 42.61
CA LYS A 269 16.38 18.25 43.24
C LYS A 269 16.32 18.68 44.70
N GLN A 270 16.43 17.72 45.61
CA GLN A 270 16.67 18.01 47.02
C GLN A 270 18.18 18.23 47.20
N LYS A 271 18.60 19.18 48.04
CA LYS A 271 20.03 19.36 48.33
C LYS A 271 20.60 18.03 48.87
N GLY A 272 21.36 17.32 48.02
CA GLY A 272 22.01 16.04 48.34
C GLY A 272 21.54 14.81 47.54
N ILE A 273 20.35 14.80 46.92
CA ILE A 273 19.82 13.63 46.16
C ILE A 273 18.96 14.11 44.97
N ILE A 274 19.15 13.53 43.79
CA ILE A 274 18.35 13.79 42.59
C ILE A 274 17.22 12.75 42.53
N PHE A 275 15.97 13.19 42.48
CA PHE A 275 14.81 12.32 42.22
C PHE A 275 14.12 12.77 40.94
N MET A 276 13.92 11.83 40.00
CA MET A 276 13.16 12.07 38.78
C MET A 276 11.76 11.46 38.95
N VAL A 277 10.71 12.30 38.95
CA VAL A 277 9.32 11.83 39.08
C VAL A 277 8.59 12.14 37.77
N ILE A 278 8.17 11.10 37.05
CA ILE A 278 7.41 11.22 35.81
C ILE A 278 5.92 11.23 36.19
N PHE A 279 5.22 12.34 35.97
CA PHE A 279 3.78 12.41 36.17
C PHE A 279 3.06 12.22 34.83
N LYS A 280 2.18 11.22 34.76
CA LYS A 280 1.18 11.08 33.69
C LYS A 280 -0.09 11.74 34.21
N ILE A 281 -0.47 12.88 33.63
CA ILE A 281 -1.77 13.52 33.86
C ILE A 281 -2.67 13.19 32.69
#